data_AF-A0A4Q1C6R9-F1
#
_entry.id   AF-A0A4Q1C6R9-F1
#
_cell.length_a   1.000
_cell.length_b   1.000
_cell.length_c   1.000
_cell.angle_alpha   90.00
_cell.angle_beta   90.00
_cell.angle_gamma   90.00
#
_symmetry.space_group_name_H-M   'P 1'
#
loop_
_entity.id
_entity.type
_entity.pdbx_description
1 polymer ?
#
loop_
_entity_poly.entity_id
_entity_poly.type
_entity_poly.pdbx_seq_one_letter_code
_entity_poly.pdbx_strand_id
1 'polypeptide(L)'
;MNRRGFLWAAVVAGLALGVRGPAEEPARDPETVIRTALRARRHLEFIYHDHVRLVEPHALGRLRDGTVVLLAWQVAGGSRSEPPPGWCSFLVAGISGLALTRENFTPRADYRPEKTKLREILAEVAHRE
;
A
#
# COMPACT_ATOMS: atom_id res chain seq x y z
N MET A 1 7.06 -15.59 23.22
CA MET A 1 6.59 -14.37 23.91
C MET A 1 7.42 -13.22 23.39
N ASN A 2 6.96 -12.52 22.35
CA ASN A 2 7.82 -11.65 21.55
C ASN A 2 7.27 -10.23 21.61
N ARG A 3 7.62 -9.51 22.68
CA ARG A 3 7.39 -8.07 22.80
C ARG A 3 8.44 -7.34 21.98
N ARG A 4 8.05 -6.76 20.85
CA ARG A 4 8.77 -5.64 20.23
C ARG A 4 7.76 -4.53 20.00
N GLY A 5 7.62 -3.73 21.05
CA GLY A 5 6.80 -2.55 21.09
C GLY A 5 7.39 -1.43 20.24
N PHE A 6 6.46 -0.65 19.72
CA PHE A 6 6.63 0.66 19.11
C PHE A 6 7.51 1.59 19.96
N LEU A 7 8.37 2.37 19.31
CA LEU A 7 8.95 3.59 19.86
C LEU A 7 8.74 4.72 18.86
N TRP A 8 7.67 5.47 19.04
CA TRP A 8 7.63 6.87 18.64
C TRP A 8 8.24 7.66 19.80
N ALA A 9 9.50 8.07 19.65
CA ALA A 9 10.17 8.88 20.66
C ALA A 9 9.66 10.32 20.55
N ALA A 10 8.80 10.72 21.47
CA ALA A 10 8.54 12.12 21.78
C ALA A 10 9.61 12.60 22.76
N VAL A 11 10.42 13.58 22.35
CA VAL A 11 11.23 14.39 23.26
C VAL A 11 10.75 15.82 23.15
N VAL A 12 10.21 16.34 24.25
CA VAL A 12 9.86 17.75 24.44
C VAL A 12 11.04 18.44 25.11
N ALA A 13 11.62 19.45 24.45
CA ALA A 13 12.30 20.58 25.11
C ALA A 13 12.57 21.71 24.10
N GLY A 14 12.12 22.93 24.42
CA GLY A 14 12.66 24.16 23.84
C GLY A 14 11.61 25.16 23.36
N LEU A 15 11.41 26.22 24.14
CA LEU A 15 10.78 27.47 23.66
C LEU A 15 11.59 28.01 22.47
N ALA A 16 11.01 27.99 21.28
CA ALA A 16 11.43 28.80 20.16
C ALA A 16 10.20 29.15 19.31
N LEU A 17 10.04 30.45 19.06
CA LEU A 17 9.10 31.03 18.11
C LEU A 17 9.20 30.32 16.76
N GLY A 18 8.06 29.86 16.23
CA GLY A 18 7.87 29.60 14.81
C GLY A 18 8.57 28.36 14.24
N VAL A 19 8.07 27.17 14.57
CA VAL A 19 8.10 26.03 13.65
C VAL A 19 6.69 25.46 13.62
N ARG A 20 6.00 25.61 12.48
CA ARG A 20 4.81 24.82 12.18
C ARG A 20 5.20 23.37 12.44
N GLY A 21 4.55 22.71 13.41
CA GLY A 21 4.63 21.26 13.53
C GLY A 21 4.36 20.65 12.15
N PRO A 22 4.95 19.49 11.79
CA PRO A 22 4.60 18.84 10.54
C PRO A 22 3.08 18.73 10.55
N ALA A 23 2.44 19.44 9.64
CA ALA A 23 1.02 19.35 9.46
C ALA A 23 0.73 17.86 9.36
N GLU A 24 -0.16 17.38 10.22
CA GLU A 24 -1.04 16.28 9.84
C GLU A 24 -1.69 16.73 8.52
N GLU A 25 -0.98 16.50 7.39
CA GLU A 25 -1.62 16.53 6.09
C GLU A 25 -2.79 15.56 6.23
N PRO A 26 -4.03 15.96 5.90
CA PRO A 26 -5.17 15.08 6.05
C PRO A 26 -4.78 13.75 5.44
N ALA A 27 -4.78 12.70 6.27
CA ALA A 27 -4.22 11.40 5.93
C ALA A 27 -4.57 11.09 4.48
N ARG A 28 -3.58 11.17 3.58
CA ARG A 28 -3.87 11.15 2.13
C ARG A 28 -4.73 9.95 1.86
N ASP A 29 -5.89 10.21 1.25
CA ASP A 29 -6.84 9.17 0.89
C ASP A 29 -6.09 7.96 0.30
N PRO A 30 -6.23 6.74 0.87
CA PRO A 30 -5.40 5.61 0.49
C PRO A 30 -5.54 5.27 -1.00
N GLU A 31 -6.72 5.47 -1.59
CA GLU A 31 -6.91 5.28 -3.03
C GLU A 31 -6.06 6.26 -3.85
N THR A 32 -5.97 7.52 -3.43
CA THR A 32 -5.12 8.53 -4.07
C THR A 32 -3.64 8.15 -4.05
N VAL A 33 -3.16 7.61 -2.92
CA VAL A 33 -1.77 7.11 -2.80
C VAL A 33 -1.55 5.90 -3.71
N ILE A 34 -2.48 4.93 -3.72
CA ILE A 34 -2.42 3.74 -4.59
C ILE A 34 -2.42 4.14 -6.07
N ARG A 35 -3.28 5.05 -6.49
CA ARG A 35 -3.33 5.55 -7.87
C ARG A 35 -2.01 6.21 -8.28
N THR A 36 -1.37 6.91 -7.35
CA THR A 36 -0.05 7.50 -7.58
C THR A 36 1.02 6.42 -7.74
N ALA A 37 0.96 5.35 -6.95
CA ALA A 37 1.85 4.20 -7.06
C ALA A 37 1.71 3.45 -8.39
N LEU A 38 0.47 3.23 -8.84
CA LEU A 38 0.16 2.57 -10.12
C LEU A 38 0.71 3.37 -11.31
N ARG A 39 0.51 4.70 -11.31
CA ARG A 39 1.04 5.59 -12.36
C ARG A 39 2.57 5.63 -12.36
N ALA A 40 3.16 5.76 -11.18
CA ALA A 40 4.61 5.87 -11.05
C ALA A 40 5.34 4.52 -11.10
N ARG A 41 4.61 3.38 -11.10
CA ARG A 41 5.14 2.02 -10.87
C ARG A 41 6.10 1.98 -9.69
N ARG A 42 5.64 2.46 -8.55
CA ARG A 42 6.38 2.46 -7.29
C ARG A 42 5.80 1.42 -6.35
N HIS A 43 6.66 0.79 -5.54
CA HIS A 43 6.16 -0.13 -4.53
C HIS A 43 5.36 0.62 -3.47
N LEU A 44 4.48 -0.13 -2.81
CA LEU A 44 3.76 0.30 -1.61
C LEU A 44 4.25 -0.49 -0.42
N GLU A 45 4.44 0.22 0.69
CA GLU A 45 4.64 -0.36 2.02
C GLU A 45 3.45 -0.02 2.91
N PHE A 46 2.89 -0.99 3.62
CA PHE A 46 1.77 -0.77 4.54
C PHE A 46 1.61 -1.89 5.56
N ILE A 47 0.77 -1.66 6.57
CA ILE A 47 0.38 -2.65 7.56
C ILE A 47 -0.98 -3.24 7.17
N TYR A 48 -1.07 -4.57 7.18
CA TYR A 48 -2.30 -5.32 6.94
C TYR A 48 -2.35 -6.55 7.84
N HIS A 49 -3.39 -6.66 8.67
CA HIS A 49 -3.52 -7.67 9.73
C HIS A 49 -2.24 -7.80 10.58
N ASP A 50 -1.78 -6.68 11.15
CA ASP A 50 -0.60 -6.59 12.04
C ASP A 50 0.76 -6.96 11.42
N HIS A 51 0.81 -7.05 10.09
CA HIS A 51 2.04 -7.36 9.39
C HIS A 51 2.36 -6.31 8.33
N VAL A 52 3.64 -5.95 8.24
CA VAL A 52 4.15 -5.11 7.15
C VAL A 52 4.09 -5.89 5.84
N ARG A 53 3.67 -5.21 4.78
CA ARG A 53 3.58 -5.66 3.39
C ARG A 53 4.43 -4.74 2.53
N LEU A 54 5.27 -5.33 1.69
CA LEU A 54 5.93 -4.63 0.58
C LEU A 54 5.39 -5.23 -0.72
N VAL A 55 4.74 -4.42 -1.55
CA VAL A 55 4.01 -4.91 -2.72
C VAL A 55 4.24 -4.06 -3.97
N GLU A 56 4.10 -4.71 -5.12
CA GLU A 56 4.02 -4.11 -6.46
C GLU A 56 2.53 -3.99 -6.83
N PRO A 57 1.92 -2.79 -6.74
CA PRO A 57 0.51 -2.60 -7.05
C PRO A 57 0.24 -2.81 -8.56
N HIS A 58 -0.81 -3.56 -8.91
CA HIS A 58 -1.18 -3.81 -10.31
C HIS A 58 -2.56 -3.27 -10.68
N ALA A 59 -3.54 -3.35 -9.77
CA ALA A 59 -4.84 -2.73 -9.98
C ALA A 59 -5.49 -2.29 -8.67
N LEU A 60 -6.23 -1.19 -8.74
CA LEU A 60 -7.22 -0.78 -7.76
C LEU A 60 -8.60 -1.00 -8.39
N GLY A 61 -9.47 -1.73 -7.72
CA GLY A 61 -10.78 -2.06 -8.27
C GLY A 61 -11.82 -2.37 -7.22
N ARG A 62 -13.03 -2.68 -7.68
CA ARG A 62 -14.15 -3.12 -6.84
C ARG A 62 -14.48 -4.59 -7.08
N LEU A 63 -14.80 -5.29 -6.00
CA LEU A 63 -15.42 -6.61 -6.06
C LEU A 63 -16.93 -6.49 -6.36
N ARG A 64 -17.61 -7.63 -6.51
CA ARG A 64 -19.05 -7.68 -6.84
C ARG A 64 -19.95 -7.01 -5.80
N ASP A 65 -19.52 -7.02 -4.54
CA ASP A 65 -20.23 -6.39 -3.42
C ASP A 65 -19.89 -4.89 -3.27
N GLY A 66 -19.10 -4.31 -4.17
CA GLY A 66 -18.67 -2.91 -4.13
C GLY A 66 -17.42 -2.65 -3.29
N THR A 67 -16.89 -3.67 -2.61
CA THR A 67 -15.70 -3.57 -1.78
C THR A 67 -14.47 -3.18 -2.60
N VAL A 68 -13.77 -2.12 -2.17
CA VAL A 68 -12.55 -1.63 -2.84
C VAL A 68 -11.35 -2.46 -2.41
N VAL A 69 -10.61 -2.99 -3.40
CA VAL A 69 -9.45 -3.83 -3.18
C VAL A 69 -8.26 -3.40 -4.03
N LEU A 70 -7.08 -3.56 -3.45
CA LEU A 70 -5.79 -3.46 -4.12
C LEU A 70 -5.33 -4.86 -4.51
N LEU A 71 -5.20 -5.11 -5.81
CA LEU A 71 -4.51 -6.27 -6.36
C LEU A 71 -3.03 -5.95 -6.53
N ALA A 72 -2.17 -6.72 -5.91
CA ALA A 72 -0.73 -6.50 -5.95
C ALA A 72 0.05 -7.81 -5.88
N TRP A 73 1.29 -7.78 -6.36
CA TRP A 73 2.26 -8.83 -6.12
C TRP A 73 3.03 -8.50 -4.85
N GLN A 74 2.90 -9.33 -3.81
CA GLN A 74 3.66 -9.16 -2.58
C GLN A 74 5.09 -9.64 -2.79
N VAL A 75 6.05 -8.75 -2.56
CA VAL A 75 7.49 -9.03 -2.75
C VAL A 75 8.11 -9.52 -1.45
N ALA A 76 7.75 -8.89 -0.33
CA ALA A 76 8.33 -9.18 0.98
C ALA A 76 7.33 -8.88 2.13
N GLY A 77 7.79 -9.12 3.36
CA GLY A 77 7.03 -8.89 4.59
C GLY A 77 6.34 -10.14 5.13
N GLY A 78 5.42 -9.95 6.07
CA GLY A 78 4.71 -11.07 6.71
C GLY A 78 3.57 -11.60 5.85
N SER A 79 2.97 -12.71 6.25
CA SER A 79 1.66 -13.17 5.78
C SER A 79 1.10 -14.16 6.79
N ARG A 80 -0.23 -14.26 6.88
CA ARG A 80 -0.88 -15.24 7.76
C ARG A 80 -0.98 -16.63 7.13
N SER A 81 -1.07 -16.72 5.81
CA SER A 81 -1.39 -17.95 5.09
C SER A 81 -0.23 -18.45 4.23
N GLU A 82 0.35 -17.58 3.40
CA GLU A 82 1.41 -17.95 2.45
C GLU A 82 2.54 -16.94 2.48
N PRO A 83 3.80 -17.38 2.67
CA PRO A 83 4.93 -16.47 2.65
C PRO A 83 5.09 -15.83 1.26
N PRO A 84 5.55 -14.57 1.17
CA PRO A 84 5.90 -13.96 -0.11
C PRO A 84 7.03 -14.73 -0.80
N PRO A 85 7.16 -14.62 -2.15
CA PRO A 85 6.40 -13.70 -3.00
C PRO A 85 5.16 -14.33 -3.67
N GLY A 86 4.13 -13.52 -3.97
CA GLY A 86 2.91 -14.01 -4.62
C GLY A 86 1.82 -12.96 -4.88
N TRP A 87 0.84 -13.30 -5.72
CA TRP A 87 -0.34 -12.47 -6.00
C TRP A 87 -1.26 -12.42 -4.78
N CYS A 88 -1.66 -11.21 -4.37
CA CYS A 88 -2.54 -10.98 -3.21
C CYS A 88 -3.55 -9.87 -3.50
N SER A 89 -4.72 -9.97 -2.88
CA SER A 89 -5.73 -8.91 -2.85
C SER A 89 -5.90 -8.39 -1.44
N PHE A 90 -5.82 -7.07 -1.27
CA PHE A 90 -5.90 -6.39 0.01
C PHE A 90 -7.16 -5.51 0.05
N LEU A 91 -7.96 -5.63 1.10
CA LEU A 91 -9.08 -4.70 1.32
C LEU A 91 -8.51 -3.31 1.63
N VAL A 92 -8.84 -2.29 0.83
CA VAL A 92 -8.27 -0.95 1.03
C VAL A 92 -8.65 -0.39 2.41
N ALA A 93 -9.87 -0.67 2.87
CA ALA A 93 -10.32 -0.28 4.22
C ALA A 93 -9.54 -0.94 5.38
N GLY A 94 -8.82 -2.03 5.11
CA GLY A 94 -7.98 -2.73 6.10
C GLY A 94 -6.51 -2.33 6.08
N ILE A 95 -6.11 -1.43 5.18
CA ILE A 95 -4.74 -0.94 5.05
C ILE A 95 -4.52 0.21 6.04
N SER A 96 -3.38 0.17 6.74
CA SER A 96 -2.92 1.28 7.59
C SER A 96 -1.43 1.56 7.38
N GLY A 97 -0.97 2.76 7.73
CA GLY A 97 0.43 3.15 7.55
C GLY A 97 0.90 3.11 6.09
N LEU A 98 0.00 3.40 5.14
CA LEU A 98 0.30 3.32 3.71
C LEU A 98 1.33 4.36 3.27
N ALA A 99 2.41 3.87 2.68
CA ALA A 99 3.52 4.68 2.20
C ALA A 99 3.96 4.26 0.80
N LEU A 100 4.39 5.25 0.02
CA LEU A 100 4.96 5.08 -1.31
C LEU A 100 6.49 4.95 -1.19
N THR A 101 7.07 3.83 -1.59
CA THR A 101 8.53 3.65 -1.50
C THR A 101 9.22 4.36 -2.66
N ARG A 102 10.53 4.61 -2.57
CA ARG A 102 11.30 5.22 -3.67
C ARG A 102 11.59 4.26 -4.83
N GLU A 103 11.39 2.96 -4.62
CA GLU A 103 11.77 1.92 -5.55
C GLU A 103 10.68 1.68 -6.59
N ASN A 104 11.10 1.61 -7.86
CA ASN A 104 10.22 1.27 -8.97
C ASN A 104 10.20 -0.24 -9.23
N PHE A 105 9.13 -0.72 -9.87
CA PHE A 105 9.06 -2.10 -10.38
C PHE A 105 8.68 -2.12 -11.85
N THR A 106 8.97 -3.24 -12.50
CA THR A 106 8.46 -3.56 -13.83
C THR A 106 7.17 -4.36 -13.68
N PRO A 107 6.05 -3.97 -14.32
CA PRO A 107 4.80 -4.71 -14.22
C PRO A 107 4.99 -6.18 -14.57
N ARG A 108 4.36 -7.06 -13.80
CA ARG A 108 4.54 -8.50 -13.91
C ARG A 108 3.92 -9.00 -15.22
N ALA A 109 4.70 -9.76 -15.98
CA ALA A 109 4.30 -10.24 -17.32
C ALA A 109 3.14 -11.25 -17.28
N ASP A 110 2.85 -11.85 -16.13
CA ASP A 110 1.75 -12.77 -15.86
C ASP A 110 0.50 -12.06 -15.29
N TYR A 111 0.52 -10.74 -15.14
CA TYR A 111 -0.66 -9.97 -14.77
C TYR A 111 -1.75 -10.07 -15.85
N ARG A 112 -2.95 -10.51 -15.47
CA ARG A 112 -4.10 -10.74 -16.35
C ARG A 112 -5.37 -10.14 -15.72
N PRO A 113 -5.71 -8.85 -15.96
CA PRO A 113 -6.86 -8.19 -15.35
C PRO A 113 -8.17 -8.96 -15.53
N GLU A 114 -8.35 -9.59 -16.69
CA GLU A 114 -9.53 -10.35 -17.08
C GLU A 114 -9.74 -11.64 -16.28
N LYS A 115 -8.68 -12.15 -15.63
CA LYS A 115 -8.74 -13.35 -14.78
C LYS A 115 -8.91 -13.02 -13.30
N THR A 116 -8.97 -11.74 -12.95
CA THR A 116 -9.11 -11.30 -11.56
C THR A 116 -10.56 -11.39 -11.10
N LYS A 117 -10.77 -11.30 -9.78
CA LYS A 117 -12.12 -11.21 -9.19
C LYS A 117 -12.69 -9.78 -9.23
N LEU A 118 -11.96 -8.82 -9.80
CA LEU A 118 -12.41 -7.44 -9.94
C LEU A 118 -13.57 -7.37 -10.93
N ARG A 119 -14.60 -6.60 -10.58
CA ARG A 119 -15.74 -6.31 -11.45
C ARG A 119 -15.62 -4.96 -12.13
N GLU A 120 -14.98 -4.02 -11.44
CA GLU A 120 -14.66 -2.70 -11.96
C GLU A 120 -13.19 -2.41 -11.66
N ILE A 121 -12.44 -1.97 -12.67
CA ILE A 121 -11.06 -1.51 -12.51
C ILE A 121 -11.11 0.01 -12.42
N LEU A 122 -10.78 0.54 -11.24
CA LEU A 122 -10.78 1.97 -10.95
C LEU A 122 -9.47 2.65 -11.38
N ALA A 123 -8.36 1.91 -11.30
CA ALA A 123 -7.05 2.27 -11.83
C ALA A 123 -6.21 1.02 -12.05
N GLU A 124 -5.31 1.08 -13.02
CA GLU A 124 -4.41 0.00 -13.39
C GLU A 124 -2.98 0.51 -13.52
N VAL A 125 -2.01 -0.39 -13.39
CA VAL A 125 -0.60 -0.07 -13.53
C VAL A 125 -0.29 0.42 -14.95
N ALA A 126 0.46 1.51 -15.06
CA ALA A 126 0.78 2.08 -16.37
C ALA A 126 1.75 1.18 -17.13
N HIS A 127 1.44 0.88 -18.41
CA HIS A 127 2.39 0.30 -19.35
C HIS A 127 3.37 1.40 -19.81
N ARG A 128 4.67 1.08 -19.94
CA ARG A 128 5.58 1.99 -20.67
C ARG A 128 5.23 1.87 -22.14
N GLU A 129 5.05 3.02 -22.79
CA GLU A 129 5.16 3.16 -24.24
C GLU A 129 6.60 2.98 -24.70
#